data_AF-A0A3D3YRF5-F1
#
_entry.id   AF-A0A3D3YRF5-F1
#
_cell.length_a   1.000
_cell.length_b   1.000
_cell.length_c   1.000
_cell.angle_alpha   90.00
_cell.angle_beta   90.00
_cell.angle_gamma   90.00
#
_symmetry.space_group_name_H-M   'P 1'
#
loop_
_entity.id
_entity.type
_entity.pdbx_description
1 polymer ?
#
loop_
_entity_poly.entity_id
_entity_poly.type
_entity_poly.pdbx_seq_one_letter_code
_entity_poly.pdbx_strand_id
1 'polypeptide(L)'
;MPIRPSFQWNPADWATGYEFELSANPGTTARGYFVEVVTSATGANALGNTVWVCDRDLEYSTTYYWHVKAISATSKSVWGTGVFTTEAAPPAPEPPPPPPPTPEPTTPGYIWAVIGIGAALCLAVIVLIVRTRRVV
;
A
#
# COMPACT_ATOMS: atom_id res chain seq x y z
N MET A 1 1.63 15.09 -6.71
CA MET A 1 2.08 15.84 -5.52
C MET A 1 2.32 14.85 -4.39
N PRO A 2 3.24 15.09 -3.44
CA PRO A 2 3.37 14.22 -2.28
C PRO A 2 2.05 14.17 -1.48
N ILE A 3 1.83 13.08 -0.75
CA ILE A 3 0.64 12.92 0.12
C ILE A 3 0.63 13.86 1.34
N ARG A 4 1.74 14.56 1.62
CA ARG A 4 1.84 15.67 2.58
C ARG A 4 2.34 16.94 1.88
N PRO A 5 1.49 17.63 1.10
CA PRO A 5 1.90 18.80 0.35
C PRO A 5 2.14 20.01 1.26
N SER A 6 3.02 20.91 0.80
CA SER A 6 3.16 22.27 1.32
C SER A 6 2.48 23.27 0.38
N PHE A 7 1.74 24.20 0.95
CA PHE A 7 1.03 25.26 0.24
C PHE A 7 1.70 26.59 0.53
N GLN A 8 1.89 27.38 -0.51
CA GLN A 8 2.43 28.73 -0.41
C GLN A 8 1.62 29.65 -1.32
N TRP A 9 1.39 30.87 -0.86
CA TRP A 9 0.69 31.92 -1.61
C TRP A 9 1.40 33.26 -1.46
N ASN A 10 1.00 34.22 -2.29
CA ASN A 10 1.54 35.57 -2.22
C ASN A 10 0.98 36.31 -1.00
N PRO A 11 1.81 37.06 -0.26
CA PRO A 11 1.32 37.89 0.83
C PRO A 11 0.44 39.03 0.31
N ALA A 12 -0.47 39.49 1.15
CA ALA A 12 -1.16 40.76 0.98
C ALA A 12 -0.71 41.74 2.07
N ASP A 13 -0.30 42.95 1.68
CA ASP A 13 0.33 43.93 2.58
C ASP A 13 -0.54 44.34 3.79
N TRP A 14 -1.86 44.24 3.64
CA TRP A 14 -2.84 44.59 4.68
C TRP A 14 -3.27 43.39 5.54
N ALA A 15 -2.85 42.17 5.18
CA ALA A 15 -3.28 40.95 5.87
C ALA A 15 -2.60 40.82 7.23
N THR A 16 -3.39 40.55 8.26
CA THR A 16 -2.87 40.15 9.58
C THR A 16 -2.89 38.63 9.76
N GLY A 17 -3.48 37.90 8.81
CA GLY A 17 -3.48 36.44 8.78
C GLY A 17 -4.21 35.90 7.54
N TYR A 18 -4.36 34.58 7.48
CA TYR A 18 -4.97 33.88 6.36
C TYR A 18 -5.91 32.78 6.85
N GLU A 19 -7.10 32.72 6.26
CA GLU A 19 -7.98 31.56 6.38
C GLU A 19 -7.65 30.59 5.24
N PHE A 20 -7.48 29.31 5.56
CA PHE A 20 -7.18 28.25 4.60
C PHE A 20 -8.11 27.06 4.80
N GLU A 21 -8.55 26.44 3.71
CA GLU A 21 -9.22 25.13 3.75
C GLU A 21 -8.75 24.22 2.61
N LEU A 22 -8.76 22.93 2.89
CA LEU A 22 -8.50 21.85 1.94
C LEU A 22 -9.70 20.89 1.93
N SER A 23 -10.10 20.45 0.75
CA SER A 23 -11.28 19.62 0.53
C SER A 23 -11.01 18.57 -0.56
N ALA A 24 -11.64 17.40 -0.46
CA ALA A 24 -11.67 16.40 -1.53
C ALA A 24 -12.78 16.69 -2.58
N ASN A 25 -13.60 17.70 -2.33
CA ASN A 25 -14.76 18.07 -3.14
C ASN A 25 -14.76 19.58 -3.45
N PRO A 26 -15.04 19.99 -4.69
CA PRO A 26 -15.06 21.41 -5.05
C PRO A 26 -16.28 22.17 -4.50
N GLY A 27 -17.28 21.50 -3.92
CA GLY A 27 -18.51 22.11 -3.44
C GLY A 27 -18.29 23.12 -2.32
N THR A 28 -18.92 24.29 -2.43
CA THR A 28 -18.85 25.35 -1.41
C THR A 28 -20.24 25.77 -0.92
N THR A 29 -20.30 26.19 0.35
CA THR A 29 -21.46 26.86 0.93
C THR A 29 -21.73 28.21 0.28
N ALA A 30 -22.89 28.83 0.55
CA ALA A 30 -23.21 30.18 0.09
C ALA A 30 -22.22 31.26 0.59
N ARG A 31 -21.43 30.96 1.63
CA ARG A 31 -20.38 31.84 2.17
C ARG A 31 -19.00 31.57 1.57
N GLY A 32 -18.92 30.63 0.62
CA GLY A 32 -17.70 30.28 -0.11
C GLY A 32 -16.77 29.30 0.61
N TYR A 33 -17.12 28.80 1.80
CA TYR A 33 -16.36 27.75 2.51
C TYR A 33 -16.66 26.37 1.91
N PHE A 34 -15.72 25.43 1.93
CA PHE A 34 -15.96 24.07 1.42
C PHE A 34 -17.04 23.33 2.23
N VAL A 35 -17.79 22.45 1.56
CA VAL A 35 -18.81 21.61 2.21
C VAL A 35 -18.21 20.37 2.87
N GLU A 36 -17.12 19.82 2.32
CA GLU A 36 -16.44 18.60 2.78
C GLU A 36 -14.97 18.89 3.10
N VAL A 37 -14.76 19.57 4.22
CA VAL A 37 -13.43 19.99 4.66
C VAL A 37 -12.62 18.78 5.13
N VAL A 38 -11.47 18.55 4.49
CA VAL A 38 -10.46 17.60 4.94
C VAL A 38 -9.69 18.18 6.13
N THR A 39 -9.30 19.46 6.01
CA THR A 39 -8.67 20.22 7.09
C THR A 39 -8.78 21.73 6.84
N SER A 40 -8.74 22.51 7.90
CA SER A 40 -8.89 23.97 7.83
C SER A 40 -8.10 24.69 8.92
N ALA A 41 -7.69 25.91 8.58
CA ALA A 41 -7.09 26.87 9.48
C ALA A 41 -7.91 28.16 9.36
N THR A 42 -8.95 28.28 10.18
CA THR A 42 -9.90 29.40 10.14
C THR A 42 -10.20 29.95 11.53
N GLY A 43 -10.79 31.15 11.59
CA GLY A 43 -11.17 31.80 12.84
C GLY A 43 -9.96 32.00 13.77
N ALA A 44 -10.05 31.49 15.01
CA ALA A 44 -8.98 31.58 15.99
C ALA A 44 -7.69 30.82 15.59
N ASN A 45 -7.80 29.87 14.65
CA ASN A 45 -6.67 29.07 14.14
C ASN A 45 -6.17 29.57 12.78
N ALA A 46 -6.52 30.81 12.39
CA ALA A 46 -6.02 31.40 11.16
C ALA A 46 -4.49 31.48 11.15
N LEU A 47 -3.91 31.35 9.96
CA LEU A 47 -2.46 31.30 9.78
C LEU A 47 -1.86 32.70 9.83
N GLY A 48 -0.73 32.86 10.52
CA GLY A 48 0.00 34.13 10.61
C GLY A 48 1.03 34.36 9.49
N ASN A 49 1.25 33.37 8.63
CA ASN A 49 2.25 33.41 7.55
C ASN A 49 1.60 32.96 6.22
N THR A 50 2.39 32.92 5.16
CA THR A 50 1.95 32.56 3.80
C THR A 50 2.26 31.12 3.41
N VAL A 51 2.54 30.26 4.38
CA VAL A 51 2.94 28.87 4.16
C VAL A 51 2.18 27.96 5.11
N TRP A 52 1.59 26.90 4.58
CA TRP A 52 0.98 25.84 5.39
C TRP A 52 1.44 24.47 4.91
N VAL A 53 1.79 23.61 5.86
CA VAL A 53 2.20 22.23 5.58
C VAL A 53 1.10 21.31 6.06
N CYS A 54 0.69 20.38 5.21
CA CYS A 54 -0.32 19.40 5.56
C CYS A 54 0.16 18.52 6.73
N ASP A 55 -0.64 18.44 7.77
CA ASP A 55 -0.34 17.74 9.03
C ASP A 55 -0.69 16.25 9.00
N ARG A 56 -1.26 15.77 7.89
CA ARG A 56 -1.78 14.42 7.71
C ARG A 56 -1.48 13.88 6.32
N ASP A 57 -1.52 12.56 6.20
CA ASP A 57 -1.48 11.90 4.91
C ASP A 57 -2.80 12.06 4.17
N LEU A 58 -2.71 12.54 2.94
CA LEU A 58 -3.80 12.53 1.97
C LEU A 58 -3.84 11.19 1.24
N GLU A 59 -5.00 10.87 0.65
CA GLU A 59 -5.16 9.66 -0.15
C GLU A 59 -4.35 9.76 -1.45
N TYR A 60 -3.79 8.63 -1.90
CA TYR A 60 -3.10 8.55 -3.18
C TYR A 60 -4.06 8.66 -4.36
N SER A 61 -3.58 9.18 -5.49
CA SER A 61 -4.34 9.35 -6.73
C SER A 61 -5.66 10.13 -6.57
N THR A 62 -5.75 10.98 -5.55
CA THR A 62 -6.97 11.75 -5.22
C THR A 62 -6.76 13.21 -5.57
N THR A 63 -7.77 13.81 -6.21
CA THR A 63 -7.78 15.23 -6.54
C THR A 63 -8.34 16.02 -5.37
N TYR A 64 -7.58 17.02 -4.92
CA TYR A 64 -7.94 17.90 -3.83
C TYR A 64 -8.03 19.35 -4.29
N TYR A 65 -8.89 20.09 -3.61
CA TYR A 65 -9.16 21.50 -3.82
C TYR A 65 -8.78 22.24 -2.56
N TRP A 66 -8.04 23.32 -2.72
CA TRP A 66 -7.69 24.19 -1.59
C TRP A 66 -8.00 25.62 -1.95
N HIS A 67 -8.20 26.41 -0.92
CA HIS A 67 -8.35 27.84 -1.07
C HIS A 67 -7.86 28.58 0.16
N VAL A 68 -7.40 29.79 -0.07
CA VAL A 68 -6.86 30.68 0.94
C VAL A 68 -7.35 32.09 0.71
N LYS A 69 -7.61 32.82 1.78
CA LYS A 69 -7.90 34.26 1.69
C LYS A 69 -7.16 35.02 2.77
N ALA A 70 -6.73 36.23 2.44
CA ALA A 70 -6.21 37.17 3.39
C ALA A 70 -7.34 37.66 4.31
N ILE A 71 -7.02 37.79 5.59
CA ILE A 71 -7.91 38.37 6.60
C ILE A 71 -7.19 39.48 7.37
N SER A 72 -7.97 40.45 7.81
CA SER A 72 -7.60 41.45 8.81
C SER A 72 -8.75 41.62 9.80
N ALA A 73 -8.57 42.48 10.81
CA ALA A 73 -9.63 42.77 11.79
C ALA A 73 -10.92 43.32 11.13
N THR A 74 -10.82 43.97 9.98
CA THR A 74 -11.93 44.69 9.34
C THR A 74 -12.26 44.21 7.93
N SER A 75 -11.45 43.33 7.33
CA SER A 75 -11.58 42.99 5.92
C SER A 75 -11.14 41.57 5.62
N LYS A 76 -11.67 41.02 4.53
CA LYS A 76 -11.31 39.71 3.99
C LYS A 76 -11.17 39.83 2.47
N SER A 77 -10.20 39.15 1.88
CA SER A 77 -10.05 39.11 0.43
C SER A 77 -11.04 38.14 -0.19
N VAL A 78 -11.13 38.17 -1.52
CA VAL A 78 -11.63 37.02 -2.29
C VAL A 78 -10.73 35.80 -2.03
N TRP A 79 -11.29 34.60 -2.20
CA TRP A 79 -10.53 33.35 -2.11
C TRP A 79 -9.58 33.21 -3.31
N GLY A 80 -8.31 32.96 -3.05
CA GLY A 80 -7.40 32.36 -4.02
C GLY A 80 -7.54 30.84 -3.95
N THR A 81 -7.78 30.20 -5.07
CA THR A 81 -8.06 28.76 -5.14
C THR A 81 -6.96 28.01 -5.87
N GLY A 82 -6.81 26.72 -5.57
CA GLY A 82 -5.93 25.82 -6.29
C GLY A 82 -6.44 24.38 -6.26
N VAL A 83 -5.98 23.60 -7.22
CA VAL A 83 -6.31 22.18 -7.36
C VAL A 83 -5.03 21.39 -7.60
N PHE A 84 -4.95 20.20 -7.02
CA PHE A 84 -3.84 19.29 -7.28
C PHE A 84 -4.29 17.84 -7.14
N THR A 85 -3.51 16.93 -7.68
CA THR A 85 -3.70 15.49 -7.51
C THR A 85 -2.47 14.92 -6.81
N THR A 86 -2.71 14.09 -5.80
CA THR A 86 -1.66 13.34 -5.10
C THR A 86 -1.02 12.30 -6.03
N GLU A 87 0.19 11.87 -5.70
CA GLU A 87 0.90 10.83 -6.43
C GLU A 87 0.17 9.48 -6.36
N ALA A 88 0.53 8.57 -7.26
CA ALA A 88 0.00 7.21 -7.21
C ALA A 88 0.60 6.45 -6.02
N ALA A 89 -0.17 5.49 -5.50
CA ALA A 89 0.33 4.60 -4.46
C ALA A 89 1.56 3.83 -4.99
N PRO A 90 2.60 3.63 -4.15
CA PRO A 90 3.71 2.76 -4.52
C PRO A 90 3.21 1.36 -4.90
N PRO A 91 3.85 0.68 -5.86
CA PRO A 91 3.50 -0.68 -6.19
C PRO A 91 3.62 -1.59 -4.96
N ALA A 92 2.71 -2.55 -4.84
CA ALA A 92 2.76 -3.53 -3.76
C ALA A 92 4.10 -4.29 -3.80
N PRO A 93 4.66 -4.66 -2.63
CA PRO A 93 5.85 -5.50 -2.60
C PRO A 93 5.62 -6.79 -3.39
N GLU A 94 6.64 -7.24 -4.12
CA GLU A 94 6.58 -8.54 -4.77
C GLU A 94 6.37 -9.64 -3.71
N PRO A 95 5.54 -10.67 -3.98
CA PRO A 95 5.43 -11.81 -3.11
C PRO A 95 6.82 -12.43 -2.88
N PRO A 96 7.11 -12.94 -1.67
CA PRO A 96 8.34 -13.69 -1.47
C PRO A 96 8.39 -14.88 -2.45
N PRO A 97 9.59 -15.25 -2.93
CA PRO A 97 9.73 -16.41 -3.79
C PRO A 97 9.16 -17.65 -3.08
N PRO A 98 8.55 -18.58 -3.83
CA PRO A 98 8.08 -19.82 -3.26
C PRO A 98 9.24 -20.55 -2.57
N PRO A 99 8.98 -21.25 -1.45
CA PRO A 99 10.02 -22.06 -0.82
C PRO A 99 10.58 -23.08 -1.81
N PRO A 100 11.87 -23.43 -1.71
CA PRO A 100 12.43 -24.49 -2.55
C PRO A 100 11.60 -25.76 -2.41
N PRO A 101 11.48 -26.57 -3.47
CA PRO A 101 10.76 -27.83 -3.41
C PRO A 101 11.35 -28.66 -2.27
N THR A 102 10.47 -29.19 -1.42
CA THR A 102 10.89 -30.17 -0.40
C THR A 102 11.64 -31.28 -1.10
N PRO A 103 12.87 -31.65 -0.68
CA PRO A 103 13.57 -32.76 -1.27
C PRO A 103 12.65 -33.99 -1.22
N GLU A 104 12.45 -34.63 -2.38
CA GLU A 104 11.65 -35.85 -2.44
C GLU A 104 12.21 -36.84 -1.42
N PRO A 105 11.35 -37.56 -0.68
CA PRO A 105 11.83 -38.57 0.24
C PRO A 105 12.62 -39.61 -0.55
N THR A 106 13.94 -39.61 -0.38
CA THR A 106 14.79 -40.65 -0.95
C THR A 106 14.30 -41.98 -0.41
N THR A 107 13.85 -42.86 -1.28
CA THR A 107 13.41 -44.22 -0.91
C THR A 107 14.50 -44.85 -0.04
N PRO A 108 14.24 -45.15 1.25
CA PRO A 108 15.27 -45.65 2.14
C PRO A 108 15.91 -46.94 1.60
N GLY A 109 17.23 -47.09 1.76
CA GLY A 109 17.98 -48.22 1.19
C GLY A 109 17.48 -49.61 1.61
N TYR A 110 16.77 -49.73 2.75
CA TYR A 110 16.16 -51.00 3.16
C TYR A 110 15.11 -51.49 2.16
N ILE A 111 14.44 -50.60 1.43
CA ILE A 111 13.44 -50.99 0.42
C ILE A 111 14.10 -51.79 -0.70
N TRP A 112 15.29 -51.37 -1.15
CA TRP A 112 16.09 -52.13 -2.10
C TRP A 112 16.61 -53.45 -1.52
N ALA A 113 16.99 -53.47 -0.24
CA ALA A 113 17.40 -54.70 0.44
C ALA A 113 16.25 -55.74 0.52
N VAL A 114 15.04 -55.30 0.88
CA VAL A 114 13.85 -56.15 0.95
C VAL A 114 13.49 -56.70 -0.44
N ILE A 115 13.54 -55.87 -1.49
CA ILE A 115 13.31 -56.30 -2.87
C ILE A 115 14.36 -57.34 -3.30
N GLY A 116 15.65 -57.11 -3.00
CA GLY A 116 16.73 -58.03 -3.32
C GLY A 116 16.61 -59.39 -2.61
N ILE A 117 16.30 -59.38 -1.31
CA ILE A 117 16.06 -60.61 -0.53
C ILE A 117 14.85 -61.37 -1.08
N GLY A 118 13.75 -60.67 -1.35
CA GLY A 118 12.55 -61.27 -1.94
C GLY A 118 12.83 -61.94 -3.29
N ALA A 119 13.56 -61.27 -4.18
CA ALA A 119 13.96 -61.82 -5.48
C ALA A 119 14.85 -63.07 -5.33
N ALA A 120 15.82 -63.05 -4.41
CA ALA A 120 16.69 -64.20 -4.14
C ALA A 120 15.92 -65.40 -3.57
N LEU A 121 15.00 -65.16 -2.63
CA LEU A 121 14.14 -66.21 -2.06
C LEU A 121 13.21 -66.81 -3.12
N CYS A 122 12.58 -65.98 -3.96
CA CYS A 122 11.77 -66.47 -5.09
C CYS A 122 12.58 -67.34 -6.05
N LEU A 123 13.78 -66.92 -6.43
CA LEU A 123 14.67 -67.72 -7.29
C LEU A 123 15.08 -69.03 -6.64
N ALA A 124 15.43 -69.02 -5.34
CA ALA A 124 15.77 -70.23 -4.60
C ALA A 124 14.59 -71.22 -4.56
N VAL A 125 13.37 -70.74 -4.32
CA VAL A 125 12.14 -71.56 -4.34
C VAL A 125 11.89 -72.15 -5.74
N ILE A 126 12.02 -71.36 -6.80
CA ILE A 126 11.87 -71.85 -8.18
C ILE A 126 12.90 -72.95 -8.48
N VAL A 127 14.17 -72.73 -8.12
CA VAL A 127 15.23 -73.74 -8.28
C VAL A 127 14.91 -75.01 -7.49
N LEU A 128 14.42 -74.87 -6.27
CA LEU A 128 14.07 -75.99 -5.41
C LEU A 128 12.90 -76.81 -5.98
N ILE A 129 11.87 -76.15 -6.51
CA ILE A 129 10.74 -76.79 -7.21
C ILE A 129 11.21 -77.52 -8.48
N VAL A 130 12.07 -76.89 -9.29
CA VAL A 130 12.60 -77.53 -10.50
C VAL A 130 13.49 -78.73 -10.15
N ARG A 131 14.29 -78.63 -9.08
CA ARG A 131 15.13 -79.73 -8.60
C ARG A 131 14.28 -80.88 -8.07
N THR A 132 13.24 -80.65 -7.28
CA THR A 132 12.37 -81.72 -6.77
C THR A 132 11.52 -82.37 -7.87
N ARG A 133 11.08 -81.60 -8.89
CA ARG A 133 10.36 -82.16 -10.05
C ARG A 133 11.22 -83.00 -11.00
N ARG A 134 12.55 -82.80 -10.99
CA ARG A 134 13.49 -83.59 -11.81
C ARG A 134 13.95 -84.88 -11.14
N VAL A 135 13.68 -85.05 -9.85
CA VAL A 135 14.14 -86.19 -9.04
C VAL A 135 13.03 -87.25 -8.86
N VAL A 136 11.85 -87.03 -9.45
CA VAL A 136 10.72 -87.99 -9.51
C VAL A 136 10.60 -88.56 -10.91
#